data_AF-A0A8D2EK04-F1
#
_entry.id   AF-A0A8D2EK04-F1
#
_cell.length_a   1.000
_cell.length_b   1.000
_cell.length_c   1.000
_cell.angle_alpha   90.00
_cell.angle_beta   90.00
_cell.angle_gamma   90.00
#
_symmetry.space_group_name_H-M   'P 1'
#
loop_
_entity.id
_entity.type
_entity.pdbx_description
1 polymer ?
#
loop_
_entity_poly.entity_id
_entity_poly.type
_entity_poly.pdbx_seq_one_letter_code
_entity_poly.pdbx_strand_id
1 'polypeptide(L)'
;MGCFFSKRRKADKESRPENEEERPKQYSWDQREKVDPKDYMFSGLKDETVGRLPGTVAGQQFLIQDCENCNIYIFDHCATITIDDCTNCIIFLGPVKGSVFFRNCRDCKCTLACQQFRVRDCRKLEVFLCCATQPIIESSSNIKFGCFQWYYPELAFQFKDAGLSIFNNTWSNIHDFTPVSGELNWNLLPEDAVVQDYVPIPTTEELKAVRVSTEANRSIVPISRGQRQKSSDESCLVVLFAGDYTIANARKLIDEMVGKGFFLVQTKEVSMKAEDAQRVFREKAPDFLPLLNKGPVIALEFNGDGAVEGCQLIVNEIFNGTKMFVSESKETASGDVDSFYNFADIQIGI
;
A
#
# COMPACT_ATOMS: atom_id res chain seq x y z
N MET A 1 59.75 -25.66 -48.01
CA MET A 1 59.25 -25.78 -49.40
C MET A 1 58.08 -24.82 -49.53
N GLY A 2 58.00 -23.82 -50.40
CA GLY A 2 58.64 -23.48 -51.67
C GLY A 2 57.56 -22.72 -52.46
N CYS A 3 57.85 -21.48 -52.85
CA CYS A 3 56.97 -20.50 -53.53
C CYS A 3 56.19 -21.02 -54.76
N PHE A 4 55.08 -20.35 -55.13
CA PHE A 4 54.84 -19.88 -56.51
C PHE A 4 53.87 -18.67 -56.57
N PHE A 5 54.13 -17.77 -57.53
CA PHE A 5 53.66 -16.39 -57.67
C PHE A 5 52.68 -16.20 -58.86
N SER A 6 51.82 -15.18 -58.76
CA SER A 6 51.24 -14.33 -59.84
C SER A 6 50.05 -14.89 -60.67
N LYS A 7 49.06 -14.14 -61.19
CA LYS A 7 48.88 -12.68 -61.47
C LYS A 7 47.42 -12.36 -61.93
N ARG A 8 46.84 -11.26 -61.39
CA ARG A 8 46.14 -10.11 -62.03
C ARG A 8 44.71 -10.13 -62.64
N ARG A 9 44.05 -8.96 -62.37
CA ARG A 9 42.96 -8.18 -63.03
C ARG A 9 41.53 -8.51 -62.55
N LYS A 10 40.61 -7.57 -62.33
CA LYS A 10 40.51 -6.11 -62.61
C LYS A 10 39.44 -5.53 -61.65
N ALA A 11 39.58 -4.27 -61.26
CA ALA A 11 38.59 -3.51 -60.53
C ALA A 11 37.48 -3.01 -61.47
N ASP A 12 36.23 -3.03 -61.01
CA ASP A 12 35.17 -2.13 -61.48
C ASP A 12 34.41 -1.55 -60.28
N LYS A 13 34.20 -0.24 -60.37
CA LYS A 13 33.53 0.63 -59.40
C LYS A 13 32.03 0.41 -59.46
N GLU A 14 31.39 0.27 -58.30
CA GLU A 14 29.98 0.64 -58.15
C GLU A 14 29.86 1.83 -57.17
N SER A 15 29.01 2.74 -57.60
CA SER A 15 28.80 4.11 -57.17
C SER A 15 28.04 4.22 -55.84
N ARG A 16 28.49 5.15 -54.99
CA ARG A 16 27.73 5.68 -53.85
C ARG A 16 26.53 6.50 -54.36
N PRO A 17 25.34 6.40 -53.74
CA PRO A 17 24.42 7.52 -53.68
C PRO A 17 24.87 8.45 -52.54
N GLU A 18 25.12 9.71 -52.87
CA GLU A 18 25.15 10.82 -51.92
C GLU A 18 23.71 11.28 -51.62
N ASN A 19 23.53 11.86 -50.43
CA ASN A 19 22.30 12.42 -49.84
C ASN A 19 21.36 11.47 -49.11
N GLU A 20 21.80 10.96 -47.96
CA GLU A 20 20.93 10.91 -46.78
C GLU A 20 21.41 12.02 -45.84
N GLU A 21 20.58 13.04 -45.61
CA GLU A 21 20.78 13.98 -44.50
C GLU A 21 20.86 13.16 -43.21
N GLU A 22 22.04 13.14 -42.58
CA GLU A 22 22.23 12.50 -41.27
C GLU A 22 21.27 13.14 -40.28
N ARG A 23 20.17 12.45 -39.97
CA ARG A 23 19.29 12.82 -38.87
C ARG A 23 20.17 12.90 -37.62
N PRO A 24 20.12 14.01 -36.85
CA PRO A 24 20.98 14.16 -35.68
C PRO A 24 20.79 12.97 -34.75
N LYS A 25 21.90 12.38 -34.30
CA LYS A 25 21.91 11.24 -33.37
C LYS A 25 21.11 11.64 -32.13
N GLN A 26 19.92 11.06 -31.99
CA GLN A 26 19.03 11.30 -30.88
C GLN A 26 19.37 10.27 -29.80
N TYR A 27 19.91 10.73 -28.67
CA TYR A 27 20.28 9.87 -27.57
C TYR A 27 19.12 9.73 -26.58
N SER A 28 19.11 8.67 -25.77
CA SER A 28 18.03 8.42 -24.79
C SER A 28 17.89 9.52 -23.73
N TRP A 29 18.92 10.36 -23.54
CA TRP A 29 18.86 11.55 -22.68
C TRP A 29 18.28 12.79 -23.38
N ASP A 30 18.21 12.82 -24.71
CA ASP A 30 17.58 13.91 -25.48
C ASP A 30 16.05 13.81 -25.48
N GLN A 31 15.50 12.66 -25.06
CA GLN A 31 14.06 12.40 -24.89
C GLN A 31 13.58 12.46 -23.44
N ARG A 32 14.46 12.73 -22.47
CA ARG A 32 14.03 12.92 -21.08
C ARG A 32 13.30 14.25 -20.98
N GLU A 33 12.04 14.20 -20.59
CA GLU A 33 11.33 15.41 -20.15
C GLU A 33 12.18 16.13 -19.10
N LYS A 34 12.34 17.44 -19.25
CA LYS A 34 13.08 18.25 -18.28
C LYS A 34 12.25 18.34 -17.00
N VAL A 35 12.57 17.47 -16.05
CA VAL A 35 11.99 17.47 -14.70
C VAL A 35 12.63 18.61 -13.91
N ASP A 36 11.90 19.68 -13.58
CA ASP A 36 12.38 20.72 -12.66
C ASP A 36 12.17 20.24 -11.21
N PRO A 37 13.22 20.15 -10.37
CA PRO A 37 13.09 19.80 -8.95
C PRO A 37 12.03 20.62 -8.20
N LYS A 38 11.76 21.85 -8.62
CA LYS A 38 10.74 22.72 -8.01
C LYS A 38 9.32 22.18 -8.17
N ASP A 39 9.05 21.40 -9.22
CA ASP A 39 7.72 20.84 -9.47
C ASP A 39 7.39 19.70 -8.49
N TYR A 40 8.40 19.18 -7.81
CA TYR A 40 8.34 18.05 -6.87
C TYR A 40 8.59 18.47 -5.43
N MET A 41 8.38 19.75 -5.13
CA MET A 41 8.46 20.25 -3.77
C MET A 41 7.38 21.28 -3.45
N PHE A 42 6.92 21.26 -2.20
CA PHE A 42 6.23 22.37 -1.56
C PHE A 42 7.11 22.89 -0.43
N SER A 43 7.46 24.17 -0.46
CA SER A 43 8.42 24.75 0.47
C SER A 43 8.03 26.15 0.91
N GLY A 44 8.01 26.39 2.21
CA GLY A 44 7.80 27.73 2.77
C GLY A 44 6.38 28.30 2.60
N LEU A 45 5.40 27.44 2.27
CA LEU A 45 4.01 27.85 2.04
C LEU A 45 3.32 28.14 3.38
N LYS A 46 2.43 29.14 3.39
CA LYS A 46 1.67 29.53 4.58
C LYS A 46 0.22 29.83 4.24
N ASP A 47 -0.71 29.24 5.00
CA ASP A 47 -2.15 29.47 4.85
C ASP A 47 -2.68 29.14 3.44
N GLU A 48 -2.08 28.13 2.79
CA GLU A 48 -2.37 27.75 1.41
C GLU A 48 -3.01 26.36 1.29
N THR A 49 -3.78 26.15 0.23
CA THR A 49 -4.23 24.82 -0.19
C THR A 49 -3.60 24.49 -1.54
N VAL A 50 -2.75 23.47 -1.58
CA VAL A 50 -1.97 23.07 -2.76
C VAL A 50 -2.08 21.57 -3.01
N GLY A 51 -1.72 21.14 -4.22
CA GLY A 51 -1.72 19.71 -4.51
C GLY A 51 -1.17 19.34 -5.88
N ARG A 52 -1.27 18.05 -6.16
CA ARG A 52 -0.87 17.42 -7.42
C ARG A 52 -2.00 16.51 -7.88
N LEU A 53 -2.34 16.62 -9.15
CA LEU A 53 -3.37 15.80 -9.79
C LEU A 53 -2.80 14.44 -10.22
N PRO A 54 -3.65 13.44 -10.48
CA PRO A 54 -3.21 12.16 -11.02
C PRO A 54 -2.34 12.33 -12.27
N GLY A 55 -1.23 11.61 -12.33
CA GLY A 55 -0.27 11.63 -13.44
C GLY A 55 0.76 12.76 -13.41
N THR A 56 0.68 13.69 -12.46
CA THR A 56 1.61 14.84 -12.37
C THR A 56 2.87 14.56 -11.56
N VAL A 57 2.88 13.51 -10.72
CA VAL A 57 4.08 13.08 -9.97
C VAL A 57 4.69 11.82 -10.57
N ALA A 58 3.85 10.87 -10.98
CA ALA A 58 4.23 9.67 -11.73
C ALA A 58 5.43 8.90 -11.15
N GLY A 59 5.42 8.68 -9.83
CA GLY A 59 6.43 7.87 -9.15
C GLY A 59 7.75 8.59 -8.87
N GLN A 60 7.83 9.91 -9.07
CA GLN A 60 8.99 10.70 -8.65
C GLN A 60 9.02 10.87 -7.11
N GLN A 61 10.18 11.29 -6.59
CA GLN A 61 10.31 11.71 -5.20
C GLN A 61 9.60 13.05 -5.00
N PHE A 62 9.04 13.28 -3.81
CA PHE A 62 8.41 14.56 -3.46
C PHE A 62 8.94 15.08 -2.10
N LEU A 63 9.07 16.40 -1.95
CA LEU A 63 9.49 17.05 -0.70
C LEU A 63 8.43 18.04 -0.22
N ILE A 64 8.11 18.01 1.06
CA ILE A 64 7.26 19.02 1.71
C ILE A 64 8.09 19.57 2.87
N GLN A 65 8.38 20.88 2.89
CA GLN A 65 9.22 21.46 3.95
C GLN A 65 8.76 22.86 4.34
N ASP A 66 8.92 23.22 5.61
CA ASP A 66 8.67 24.57 6.12
C ASP A 66 7.24 25.10 5.82
N CYS A 67 6.24 24.22 5.77
CA CYS A 67 4.85 24.60 5.52
C CYS A 67 4.08 24.85 6.83
N GLU A 68 3.26 25.91 6.88
CA GLU A 68 2.46 26.27 8.05
C GLU A 68 1.00 26.50 7.66
N ASN A 69 0.05 25.93 8.41
CA ASN A 69 -1.39 26.08 8.17
C ASN A 69 -1.82 25.69 6.73
N CYS A 70 -1.17 24.69 6.13
CA CYS A 70 -1.40 24.32 4.74
C CYS A 70 -2.24 23.05 4.61
N ASN A 71 -3.08 23.00 3.56
CA ASN A 71 -3.74 21.77 3.13
C ASN A 71 -3.06 21.25 1.85
N ILE A 72 -2.46 20.07 1.89
CA ILE A 72 -1.61 19.52 0.84
C ILE A 72 -2.19 18.20 0.35
N TYR A 73 -2.53 18.10 -0.93
CA TYR A 73 -3.13 16.90 -1.51
C TYR A 73 -2.33 16.40 -2.71
N ILE A 74 -1.59 15.31 -2.55
CA ILE A 74 -0.85 14.67 -3.64
C ILE A 74 -1.64 13.45 -4.11
N PHE A 75 -2.50 13.61 -5.12
CA PHE A 75 -3.34 12.56 -5.69
C PHE A 75 -2.62 11.72 -6.75
N ASP A 76 -1.37 11.33 -6.46
CA ASP A 76 -0.55 10.49 -7.32
C ASP A 76 0.43 9.64 -6.54
N HIS A 77 0.94 8.58 -7.17
CA HIS A 77 1.96 7.73 -6.59
C HIS A 77 3.34 8.39 -6.61
N CYS A 78 4.14 8.12 -5.58
CA CYS A 78 5.47 8.70 -5.40
C CYS A 78 6.51 7.60 -5.10
N ALA A 79 7.79 7.87 -5.38
CA ALA A 79 8.87 6.97 -4.95
C ALA A 79 9.08 7.05 -3.43
N THR A 80 9.26 8.27 -2.91
CA THR A 80 9.45 8.56 -1.49
C THR A 80 9.02 9.99 -1.20
N ILE A 81 8.55 10.24 0.02
CA ILE A 81 8.15 11.58 0.47
C ILE A 81 8.83 11.88 1.80
N THR A 82 9.40 13.09 1.90
CA THR A 82 9.89 13.64 3.16
C THR A 82 9.08 14.88 3.52
N ILE A 83 8.68 14.97 4.78
CA ILE A 83 7.90 16.07 5.34
C ILE A 83 8.71 16.66 6.51
N ASP A 84 9.21 17.87 6.32
CA ASP A 84 10.13 18.54 7.25
C ASP A 84 9.52 19.81 7.81
N ASP A 85 9.66 20.01 9.12
CA ASP A 85 9.41 21.30 9.78
C ASP A 85 8.00 21.89 9.50
N CYS A 86 7.02 21.01 9.25
CA CYS A 86 5.65 21.41 8.93
C CYS A 86 4.79 21.57 10.19
N THR A 87 3.94 22.59 10.21
CA THR A 87 3.11 22.95 11.36
C THR A 87 1.64 23.08 10.95
N ASN A 88 0.74 22.47 11.71
CA ASN A 88 -0.71 22.63 11.52
C ASN A 88 -1.16 22.36 10.07
N CYS A 89 -0.61 21.32 9.45
CA CYS A 89 -0.91 20.97 8.06
C CYS A 89 -1.86 19.78 7.96
N ILE A 90 -2.73 19.80 6.94
CA ILE A 90 -3.56 18.68 6.53
C ILE A 90 -2.93 18.07 5.28
N ILE A 91 -2.64 16.78 5.28
CA ILE A 91 -1.82 16.16 4.22
C ILE A 91 -2.46 14.85 3.73
N PHE A 92 -2.87 14.82 2.46
CA PHE A 92 -3.15 13.57 1.75
C PHE A 92 -1.98 13.20 0.85
N LEU A 93 -1.48 11.98 0.97
CA LEU A 93 -0.46 11.43 0.09
C LEU A 93 -0.99 10.16 -0.59
N GLY A 94 -0.92 10.12 -1.92
CA GLY A 94 -1.13 8.91 -2.69
C GLY A 94 -0.10 7.82 -2.37
N PRO A 95 -0.20 6.65 -3.01
CA PRO A 95 0.64 5.50 -2.71
C PRO A 95 2.15 5.78 -2.88
N VAL A 96 2.92 5.60 -1.80
CA VAL A 96 4.38 5.84 -1.80
C VAL A 96 5.12 4.51 -1.82
N LYS A 97 5.80 4.21 -2.94
CA LYS A 97 6.51 2.94 -3.15
C LYS A 97 7.52 2.62 -2.06
N GLY A 98 8.23 3.63 -1.55
CA GLY A 98 9.23 3.50 -0.51
C GLY A 98 8.76 4.11 0.80
N SER A 99 9.58 5.01 1.35
CA SER A 99 9.35 5.61 2.66
C SER A 99 8.58 6.92 2.60
N VAL A 100 7.73 7.13 3.60
CA VAL A 100 7.26 8.44 4.05
C VAL A 100 7.95 8.77 5.36
N PHE A 101 8.62 9.92 5.43
CA PHE A 101 9.38 10.32 6.61
C PHE A 101 8.96 11.72 7.10
N PHE A 102 8.35 11.79 8.27
CA PHE A 102 8.08 13.03 8.99
C PHE A 102 9.25 13.37 9.91
N ARG A 103 9.75 14.61 9.83
CA ARG A 103 10.79 15.15 10.72
C ARG A 103 10.37 16.53 11.23
N ASN A 104 10.52 16.79 12.52
CA ASN A 104 10.22 18.10 13.14
C ASN A 104 8.78 18.63 12.89
N CYS A 105 7.83 17.77 12.53
CA CYS A 105 6.46 18.17 12.25
C CYS A 105 5.60 18.25 13.50
N ARG A 106 4.65 19.19 13.54
CA ARG A 106 3.73 19.39 14.67
C ARG A 106 2.29 19.66 14.25
N ASP A 107 1.35 19.11 15.02
CA ASP A 107 -0.10 19.35 14.87
C ASP A 107 -0.62 19.05 13.44
N CYS A 108 -0.06 18.05 12.75
CA CYS A 108 -0.47 17.69 11.39
C CYS A 108 -1.44 16.51 11.36
N LYS A 109 -2.39 16.55 10.43
CA LYS A 109 -3.39 15.50 10.21
C LYS A 109 -3.23 14.92 8.82
N CYS A 110 -3.09 13.60 8.71
CA CYS A 110 -2.63 12.97 7.49
C CYS A 110 -3.46 11.75 7.09
N THR A 111 -3.59 11.51 5.79
CA THR A 111 -4.03 10.22 5.23
C THR A 111 -3.02 9.81 4.16
N LEU A 112 -2.39 8.63 4.29
CA LEU A 112 -1.33 8.20 3.39
C LEU A 112 -1.14 6.69 3.32
N ALA A 113 -0.62 6.23 2.19
CA ALA A 113 -0.22 4.85 1.96
C ALA A 113 1.27 4.76 1.61
N CYS A 114 2.03 3.86 2.22
CA CYS A 114 3.46 3.73 1.98
C CYS A 114 3.99 2.31 2.25
N GLN A 115 5.20 2.02 1.77
CA GLN A 115 5.89 0.79 2.17
C GLN A 115 6.44 0.92 3.60
N GLN A 116 7.13 2.02 3.90
CA GLN A 116 7.74 2.29 5.21
C GLN A 116 7.28 3.64 5.76
N PHE A 117 6.79 3.64 7.00
CA PHE A 117 6.39 4.86 7.70
C PHE A 117 7.39 5.19 8.81
N ARG A 118 7.92 6.41 8.80
CA ARG A 118 8.91 6.88 9.77
C ARG A 118 8.52 8.25 10.31
N VAL A 119 8.68 8.42 11.62
CA VAL A 119 8.46 9.69 12.32
C VAL A 119 9.63 9.95 13.25
N ARG A 120 10.22 11.14 13.19
CA ARG A 120 11.26 11.58 14.12
C ARG A 120 11.02 13.02 14.57
N ASP A 121 11.23 13.30 15.86
CA ASP A 121 11.14 14.66 16.41
C ASP A 121 9.78 15.34 16.17
N CYS A 122 8.69 14.57 16.17
CA CYS A 122 7.34 15.08 15.88
C CYS A 122 6.43 15.12 17.11
N ARG A 123 5.40 15.96 17.05
CA ARG A 123 4.40 16.08 18.12
C ARG A 123 3.00 16.21 17.57
N LYS A 124 2.03 15.47 18.13
CA LYS A 124 0.61 15.55 17.76
C LYS A 124 0.39 15.35 16.25
N LEU A 125 0.75 14.17 15.76
CA LEU A 125 0.36 13.76 14.41
C LEU A 125 -0.85 12.82 14.50
N GLU A 126 -1.83 13.00 13.63
CA GLU A 126 -3.00 12.13 13.54
C GLU A 126 -3.06 11.55 12.12
N VAL A 127 -2.85 10.25 11.96
CA VAL A 127 -2.55 9.64 10.66
C VAL A 127 -3.48 8.46 10.38
N PHE A 128 -4.24 8.53 9.28
CA PHE A 128 -4.90 7.38 8.67
C PHE A 128 -3.92 6.69 7.72
N LEU A 129 -3.44 5.51 8.10
CA LEU A 129 -2.25 4.89 7.54
C LEU A 129 -2.56 3.57 6.82
N CYS A 130 -1.95 3.40 5.65
CA CYS A 130 -1.69 2.10 5.05
C CYS A 130 -0.17 1.90 5.00
N CYS A 131 0.36 0.91 5.69
CA CYS A 131 1.80 0.67 5.76
C CYS A 131 2.09 -0.82 5.58
N ALA A 132 2.93 -1.15 4.60
CA ALA A 132 3.28 -2.54 4.30
C ALA A 132 4.18 -3.16 5.39
N THR A 133 5.01 -2.35 6.05
CA THR A 133 5.89 -2.75 7.16
C THR A 133 5.43 -2.16 8.49
N GLN A 134 6.08 -2.58 9.58
CA GLN A 134 5.85 -2.01 10.91
C GLN A 134 6.12 -0.49 10.91
N PRO A 135 5.13 0.37 11.23
CA PRO A 135 5.33 1.81 11.36
C PRO A 135 6.25 2.12 12.54
N ILE A 136 7.12 3.11 12.36
CA ILE A 136 8.17 3.44 13.34
C ILE A 136 8.05 4.90 13.78
N ILE A 137 8.21 5.13 15.09
CA ILE A 137 8.39 6.46 15.67
C ILE A 137 9.67 6.53 16.51
N GLU A 138 10.25 7.73 16.60
CA GLU A 138 11.46 8.03 17.38
C GLU A 138 11.37 9.48 17.88
N SER A 139 11.78 9.75 19.12
CA SER A 139 11.81 11.08 19.75
C SER A 139 10.53 11.90 19.54
N SER A 140 9.37 11.24 19.58
CA SER A 140 8.08 11.81 19.18
C SER A 140 7.00 11.55 20.23
N SER A 141 5.95 12.38 20.28
CA SER A 141 4.88 12.23 21.28
C SER A 141 3.49 12.58 20.75
N ASN A 142 2.48 11.92 21.32
CA ASN A 142 1.06 12.05 20.93
C ASN A 142 0.82 11.77 19.44
N ILE A 143 1.38 10.67 18.94
CA ILE A 143 1.18 10.22 17.56
C ILE A 143 -0.02 9.27 17.54
N LYS A 144 -1.06 9.56 16.74
CA LYS A 144 -2.26 8.75 16.67
C LYS A 144 -2.42 8.09 15.30
N PHE A 145 -2.83 6.83 15.31
CA PHE A 145 -2.97 6.04 14.09
C PHE A 145 -4.41 5.57 13.88
N GLY A 146 -4.91 5.65 12.65
CA GLY A 146 -6.14 5.03 12.16
C GLY A 146 -5.86 4.23 10.89
N CYS A 147 -6.77 3.36 10.48
CA CYS A 147 -6.64 2.65 9.21
C CYS A 147 -6.87 3.62 8.04
N PHE A 148 -6.10 3.52 6.96
CA PHE A 148 -6.37 4.27 5.73
C PHE A 148 -7.81 4.10 5.25
N GLN A 149 -8.49 5.21 4.97
CA GLN A 149 -9.87 5.24 4.50
C GLN A 149 -10.04 6.34 3.44
N TRP A 150 -9.85 5.97 2.18
CA TRP A 150 -9.90 6.92 1.06
C TRP A 150 -10.15 6.23 -0.28
N TYR A 151 -10.78 6.94 -1.19
CA TYR A 151 -11.06 6.50 -2.56
C TYR A 151 -11.01 7.68 -3.53
N TYR A 152 -10.44 7.44 -4.71
CA TYR A 152 -10.72 8.14 -5.97
C TYR A 152 -10.44 7.16 -7.14
N PRO A 153 -10.98 7.38 -8.35
CA PRO A 153 -10.92 6.40 -9.44
C PRO A 153 -9.52 5.89 -9.80
N GLU A 154 -8.52 6.78 -9.78
CA GLU A 154 -7.14 6.50 -10.17
C GLU A 154 -6.35 5.77 -9.08
N LEU A 155 -6.81 5.83 -7.82
CA LEU A 155 -6.06 5.37 -6.65
C LEU A 155 -5.68 3.88 -6.74
N ALA A 156 -6.58 3.03 -7.26
CA ALA A 156 -6.31 1.60 -7.40
C ALA A 156 -5.10 1.31 -8.31
N PHE A 157 -4.98 2.02 -9.44
CA PHE A 157 -3.83 1.88 -10.34
C PHE A 157 -2.57 2.46 -9.72
N GLN A 158 -2.68 3.56 -8.97
CA GLN A 158 -1.55 4.15 -8.27
C GLN A 158 -0.98 3.23 -7.17
N PHE A 159 -1.82 2.45 -6.47
CA PHE A 159 -1.35 1.40 -5.54
C PHE A 159 -0.53 0.34 -6.29
N LYS A 160 -1.02 -0.09 -7.46
CA LYS A 160 -0.32 -1.05 -8.33
C LYS A 160 1.01 -0.49 -8.83
N ASP A 161 1.04 0.76 -9.31
CA ASP A 161 2.25 1.40 -9.84
C ASP A 161 3.30 1.63 -8.75
N ALA A 162 2.87 1.89 -7.51
CA ALA A 162 3.73 1.94 -6.33
C ALA A 162 4.19 0.55 -5.85
N GLY A 163 3.64 -0.55 -6.39
CA GLY A 163 3.94 -1.91 -5.95
C GLY A 163 3.43 -2.21 -4.53
N LEU A 164 2.37 -1.51 -4.09
CA LEU A 164 1.76 -1.70 -2.79
C LEU A 164 0.48 -2.55 -2.91
N SER A 165 0.43 -3.65 -2.16
CA SER A 165 -0.81 -4.40 -1.99
C SER A 165 -1.73 -3.68 -1.01
N ILE A 166 -3.00 -3.53 -1.38
CA ILE A 166 -4.06 -3.04 -0.49
C ILE A 166 -4.35 -3.98 0.69
N PHE A 167 -3.86 -5.23 0.62
CA PHE A 167 -4.02 -6.25 1.66
C PHE A 167 -2.81 -6.34 2.59
N ASN A 168 -1.73 -5.59 2.34
CA ASN A 168 -0.58 -5.55 3.24
C ASN A 168 -0.60 -4.24 4.04
N ASN A 169 -1.32 -4.25 5.17
CA ASN A 169 -1.47 -3.08 6.01
C ASN A 169 -1.34 -3.39 7.51
N THR A 170 -0.22 -2.98 8.11
CA THR A 170 0.10 -3.14 9.55
C THR A 170 0.03 -1.82 10.33
N TRP A 171 -0.89 -0.93 9.95
CA TRP A 171 -1.01 0.45 10.44
C TRP A 171 -1.05 0.65 11.97
N SER A 172 -1.44 -0.37 12.74
CA SER A 172 -1.63 -0.26 14.20
C SER A 172 -0.51 -0.90 15.03
N ASN A 173 0.45 -1.60 14.42
CA ASN A 173 1.54 -2.27 15.14
C ASN A 173 2.77 -1.36 15.17
N ILE A 174 2.79 -0.39 16.09
CA ILE A 174 3.81 0.68 16.09
C ILE A 174 5.04 0.26 16.89
N HIS A 175 6.23 0.46 16.32
CA HIS A 175 7.48 0.35 17.05
C HIS A 175 7.97 1.75 17.48
N ASP A 176 8.14 1.95 18.78
CA ASP A 176 8.70 3.17 19.36
C ASP A 176 10.17 2.93 19.78
N PHE A 177 11.10 3.64 19.15
CA PHE A 177 12.53 3.55 19.48
C PHE A 177 12.92 4.26 20.78
N THR A 178 12.07 5.16 21.28
CA THR A 178 12.35 6.01 22.45
C THR A 178 11.19 6.01 23.44
N PRO A 179 10.78 4.83 23.94
CA PRO A 179 9.67 4.74 24.87
C PRO A 179 10.00 5.44 26.19
N VAL A 180 9.02 6.13 26.76
CA VAL A 180 9.13 6.77 28.08
C VAL A 180 8.41 5.91 29.10
N SER A 181 9.06 5.60 30.23
CA SER A 181 8.46 4.75 31.27
C SER A 181 7.18 5.38 31.82
N GLY A 182 6.07 4.64 31.75
CA GLY A 182 4.77 5.06 32.29
C GLY A 182 3.90 5.89 31.35
N GLU A 183 4.39 6.22 30.15
CA GLU A 183 3.64 6.97 29.14
C GLU A 183 3.72 6.28 27.77
N LEU A 184 2.66 6.42 26.96
CA LEU A 184 2.66 5.97 25.57
C LEU A 184 2.81 7.17 24.64
N ASN A 185 3.88 7.17 23.85
CA ASN A 185 4.13 8.22 22.84
C ASN A 185 3.15 8.17 21.67
N TRP A 186 2.42 7.07 21.52
CA TRP A 186 1.44 6.87 20.47
C TRP A 186 0.18 6.18 20.99
N ASN A 187 -0.93 6.35 20.28
CA ASN A 187 -2.20 5.66 20.53
C ASN A 187 -2.96 5.41 19.22
N LEU A 188 -4.05 4.68 19.27
CA LEU A 188 -4.96 4.55 18.12
C LEU A 188 -6.00 5.68 18.15
N LEU A 189 -6.37 6.20 16.98
CA LEU A 189 -7.52 7.10 16.82
C LEU A 189 -8.81 6.38 17.24
N PRO A 190 -9.86 7.12 17.66
CA PRO A 190 -11.19 6.54 17.87
C PRO A 190 -11.63 5.73 16.64
N GLU A 191 -12.31 4.61 16.87
CA GLU A 191 -12.76 3.73 15.77
C GLU A 191 -13.89 4.36 14.95
N ASP A 192 -14.69 5.24 15.58
CA ASP A 192 -15.76 6.04 14.99
C ASP A 192 -15.28 7.40 14.45
N ALA A 193 -13.96 7.63 14.37
CA ALA A 193 -13.39 8.87 13.85
C ALA A 193 -13.82 9.09 12.39
N VAL A 194 -14.49 10.21 12.14
CA VAL A 194 -14.88 10.63 10.79
C VAL A 194 -13.68 11.23 10.08
N VAL A 195 -13.22 10.60 9.00
CA VAL A 195 -12.01 11.03 8.25
C VAL A 195 -12.03 12.51 7.90
N GLN A 196 -13.17 13.07 7.50
CA GLN A 196 -13.29 14.48 7.09
C GLN A 196 -13.06 15.49 8.23
N ASP A 197 -13.22 15.10 9.49
CA ASP A 197 -12.91 15.98 10.65
C ASP A 197 -11.39 16.14 10.85
N TYR A 198 -10.61 15.27 10.19
CA TYR A 198 -9.15 15.28 10.25
C TYR A 198 -8.52 15.70 8.93
N VAL A 199 -8.93 15.05 7.84
CA VAL A 199 -8.46 15.29 6.48
C VAL A 199 -9.67 15.56 5.59
N PRO A 200 -10.16 16.82 5.51
CA PRO A 200 -11.26 17.20 4.64
C PRO A 200 -10.92 16.96 3.17
N ILE A 201 -11.97 16.83 2.37
CA ILE A 201 -11.84 16.77 0.91
C ILE A 201 -11.52 18.18 0.39
N PRO A 202 -10.58 18.36 -0.57
CA PRO A 202 -10.25 19.67 -1.08
C PRO A 202 -11.44 20.35 -1.78
N THR A 203 -11.53 21.67 -1.60
CA THR A 203 -12.62 22.50 -2.14
C THR A 203 -12.16 23.47 -3.23
N THR A 204 -10.86 23.48 -3.58
CA THR A 204 -10.32 24.32 -4.64
C THR A 204 -10.73 23.80 -6.02
N GLU A 205 -10.91 24.69 -7.00
CA GLU A 205 -11.35 24.32 -8.35
C GLU A 205 -10.37 23.37 -9.04
N GLU A 206 -9.08 23.54 -8.78
CA GLU A 206 -8.02 22.72 -9.35
C GLU A 206 -8.13 21.26 -8.88
N LEU A 207 -8.36 21.04 -7.58
CA LEU A 207 -8.35 19.71 -6.96
C LEU A 207 -9.71 19.01 -7.00
N LYS A 208 -10.80 19.75 -7.24
CA LYS A 208 -12.16 19.19 -7.44
C LYS A 208 -12.27 18.21 -8.61
N ALA A 209 -11.33 18.22 -9.54
CA ALA A 209 -11.25 17.24 -10.62
C ALA A 209 -11.12 15.80 -10.08
N VAL A 210 -10.51 15.61 -8.90
CA VAL A 210 -10.34 14.31 -8.26
C VAL A 210 -11.58 13.96 -7.45
N ARG A 211 -12.30 12.91 -7.88
CA ARG A 211 -13.57 12.49 -7.27
C ARG A 211 -13.34 11.65 -6.01
N VAL A 212 -13.08 12.33 -4.90
CA VAL A 212 -12.79 11.71 -3.61
C VAL A 212 -14.05 11.17 -2.92
N SER A 213 -13.91 10.04 -2.25
CA SER A 213 -14.83 9.57 -1.20
C SER A 213 -14.03 9.09 0.00
N THR A 214 -14.50 9.43 1.19
CA THR A 214 -13.94 9.00 2.48
C THR A 214 -14.85 7.99 3.18
N GLU A 215 -15.83 7.41 2.48
CA GLU A 215 -16.74 6.41 3.05
C GLU A 215 -16.00 5.08 3.24
N ALA A 216 -16.22 4.42 4.38
CA ALA A 216 -15.53 3.17 4.74
C ALA A 216 -15.72 2.07 3.68
N ASN A 217 -16.95 1.90 3.18
CA ASN A 217 -17.29 0.89 2.16
C ASN A 217 -16.75 1.21 0.76
N ARG A 218 -16.27 2.44 0.51
CA ARG A 218 -15.67 2.82 -0.77
C ARG A 218 -14.15 2.79 -0.74
N SER A 219 -13.55 2.73 0.44
CA SER A 219 -12.09 2.77 0.59
C SER A 219 -11.37 1.73 -0.28
N ILE A 220 -10.28 2.17 -0.92
CA ILE A 220 -9.42 1.27 -1.68
C ILE A 220 -8.70 0.29 -0.75
N VAL A 221 -8.34 0.69 0.47
CA VAL A 221 -7.79 -0.23 1.48
C VAL A 221 -8.95 -0.73 2.35
N PRO A 222 -9.16 -2.05 2.49
CA PRO A 222 -10.18 -2.56 3.40
C PRO A 222 -9.92 -2.08 4.83
N ILE A 223 -10.97 -1.60 5.50
CA ILE A 223 -10.85 -1.07 6.86
C ILE A 223 -10.62 -2.24 7.82
N SER A 224 -9.41 -2.32 8.38
CA SER A 224 -9.01 -3.38 9.30
C SER A 224 -8.91 -2.86 10.74
N ARG A 225 -9.24 -3.69 11.73
CA ARG A 225 -9.15 -3.33 13.15
C ARG A 225 -7.73 -3.42 13.71
N GLY A 226 -6.86 -4.21 13.08
CA GLY A 226 -5.48 -4.42 13.52
C GLY A 226 -5.40 -4.83 14.98
N GLN A 227 -4.63 -4.08 15.76
CA GLN A 227 -4.36 -4.32 17.19
C GLN A 227 -5.40 -3.70 18.15
N ARG A 228 -6.55 -3.24 17.64
CA ARG A 228 -7.66 -2.80 18.50
C ARG A 228 -8.14 -3.95 19.38
N GLN A 229 -8.72 -3.61 20.54
CA GLN A 229 -9.30 -4.61 21.44
C GLN A 229 -10.42 -5.39 20.74
N LYS A 230 -10.30 -6.73 20.77
CA LYS A 230 -11.29 -7.67 20.26
C LYS A 230 -12.39 -7.88 21.30
N SER A 231 -13.64 -7.99 20.84
CA SER A 231 -14.79 -8.27 21.72
C SER A 231 -15.10 -9.77 21.83
N SER A 232 -14.52 -10.59 20.94
CA SER A 232 -14.65 -12.04 20.92
C SER A 232 -13.24 -12.67 20.84
N ASP A 233 -13.10 -13.86 21.39
CA ASP A 233 -11.90 -14.69 21.26
C ASP A 233 -11.92 -15.55 19.98
N GLU A 234 -13.04 -15.62 19.28
CA GLU A 234 -13.19 -16.39 18.06
C GLU A 234 -12.59 -15.65 16.86
N SER A 235 -11.71 -16.33 16.14
CA SER A 235 -11.13 -15.86 14.88
C SER A 235 -11.51 -16.81 13.74
N CYS A 236 -11.43 -16.35 12.50
CA CYS A 236 -11.60 -17.18 11.32
C CYS A 236 -10.58 -16.76 10.25
N LEU A 237 -9.75 -17.70 9.80
CA LEU A 237 -8.85 -17.48 8.68
C LEU A 237 -9.56 -17.86 7.38
N VAL A 238 -9.47 -16.99 6.38
CA VAL A 238 -9.80 -17.30 4.99
C VAL A 238 -8.57 -17.09 4.13
N VAL A 239 -8.25 -18.04 3.26
CA VAL A 239 -7.18 -17.87 2.25
C VAL A 239 -7.75 -18.06 0.84
N LEU A 240 -7.63 -17.01 0.05
CA LEU A 240 -8.00 -16.96 -1.35
C LEU A 240 -6.76 -17.13 -2.22
N PHE A 241 -6.88 -17.91 -3.30
CA PHE A 241 -5.76 -18.18 -4.21
C PHE A 241 -5.83 -17.26 -5.43
N ALA A 242 -4.66 -16.97 -6.03
CA ALA A 242 -4.57 -16.08 -7.19
C ALA A 242 -5.47 -16.51 -8.36
N GLY A 243 -6.11 -15.52 -8.96
CA GLY A 243 -7.06 -15.64 -10.08
C GLY A 243 -7.68 -14.28 -10.43
N ASP A 244 -8.35 -14.21 -11.58
CA ASP A 244 -8.83 -12.95 -12.16
C ASP A 244 -9.81 -12.19 -11.25
N TYR A 245 -10.58 -12.91 -10.43
CA TYR A 245 -11.62 -12.36 -9.57
C TYR A 245 -11.23 -12.35 -8.08
N THR A 246 -10.01 -12.74 -7.70
CA THR A 246 -9.63 -12.94 -6.29
C THR A 246 -9.77 -11.67 -5.45
N ILE A 247 -9.36 -10.52 -5.98
CA ILE A 247 -9.51 -9.22 -5.29
C ILE A 247 -10.98 -8.86 -5.09
N ALA A 248 -11.82 -9.06 -6.12
CA ALA A 248 -13.25 -8.79 -6.03
C ALA A 248 -13.94 -9.74 -5.04
N ASN A 249 -13.54 -11.02 -5.04
CA ASN A 249 -14.04 -12.02 -4.10
C ASN A 249 -13.65 -11.70 -2.65
N ALA A 250 -12.41 -11.27 -2.42
CA ALA A 250 -11.95 -10.83 -1.10
C ALA A 250 -12.80 -9.65 -0.59
N ARG A 251 -13.00 -8.62 -1.42
CA ARG A 251 -13.86 -7.47 -1.06
C ARG A 251 -15.29 -7.88 -0.76
N LYS A 252 -15.89 -8.70 -1.63
CA LYS A 252 -17.26 -9.18 -1.43
C LYS A 252 -17.40 -9.98 -0.13
N LEU A 253 -16.43 -10.84 0.18
CA LEU A 253 -16.46 -11.59 1.44
C LEU A 253 -16.32 -10.68 2.66
N ILE A 254 -15.46 -9.66 2.59
CA ILE A 254 -15.34 -8.64 3.64
C ILE A 254 -16.68 -7.92 3.83
N ASP A 255 -17.32 -7.46 2.74
CA ASP A 255 -18.60 -6.74 2.80
C ASP A 255 -19.70 -7.60 3.43
N GLU A 256 -19.80 -8.88 3.06
CA GLU A 256 -20.79 -9.82 3.62
C GLU A 256 -20.53 -10.12 5.11
N MET A 257 -19.27 -10.35 5.48
CA MET A 257 -18.90 -10.60 6.88
C MET A 257 -19.14 -9.37 7.76
N VAL A 258 -18.69 -8.19 7.31
CA VAL A 258 -18.91 -6.92 8.03
C VAL A 258 -20.39 -6.58 8.09
N GLY A 259 -21.15 -6.80 7.01
CA GLY A 259 -22.60 -6.61 6.97
C GLY A 259 -23.37 -7.50 7.96
N LYS A 260 -22.82 -8.65 8.34
CA LYS A 260 -23.35 -9.54 9.39
C LYS A 260 -22.82 -9.21 10.80
N GLY A 261 -22.02 -8.16 10.96
CA GLY A 261 -21.51 -7.70 12.25
C GLY A 261 -20.18 -8.34 12.68
N PHE A 262 -19.51 -9.09 11.80
CA PHE A 262 -18.15 -9.57 12.04
C PHE A 262 -17.11 -8.48 11.76
N PHE A 263 -15.93 -8.63 12.32
CA PHE A 263 -14.86 -7.65 12.17
C PHE A 263 -13.73 -8.18 11.31
N LEU A 264 -13.27 -7.37 10.35
CA LEU A 264 -12.00 -7.62 9.68
C LEU A 264 -10.84 -7.20 10.58
N VAL A 265 -10.06 -8.16 11.07
CA VAL A 265 -8.91 -7.89 11.93
C VAL A 265 -7.73 -7.42 11.10
N GLN A 266 -7.29 -8.24 10.15
CA GLN A 266 -6.14 -7.95 9.31
C GLN A 266 -6.23 -8.75 8.01
N THR A 267 -5.44 -8.33 7.02
CA THR A 267 -5.30 -9.01 5.73
C THR A 267 -3.82 -9.19 5.39
N LYS A 268 -3.53 -10.05 4.42
CA LYS A 268 -2.18 -10.22 3.89
C LYS A 268 -2.23 -10.68 2.44
N GLU A 269 -1.32 -10.20 1.61
CA GLU A 269 -1.02 -10.76 0.29
C GLU A 269 0.44 -11.24 0.25
N VAL A 270 0.63 -12.55 0.05
CA VAL A 270 1.96 -13.18 0.13
C VAL A 270 2.05 -14.41 -0.77
N SER A 271 3.24 -14.70 -1.30
CA SER A 271 3.47 -15.95 -2.04
C SER A 271 3.61 -17.12 -1.08
N MET A 272 2.76 -18.13 -1.18
CA MET A 272 2.73 -19.28 -0.26
C MET A 272 3.39 -20.51 -0.89
N LYS A 273 4.37 -21.13 -0.21
CA LYS A 273 5.00 -22.38 -0.67
C LYS A 273 4.21 -23.60 -0.21
N ALA A 274 4.53 -24.76 -0.77
CA ALA A 274 3.88 -26.03 -0.40
C ALA A 274 4.04 -26.35 1.10
N GLU A 275 5.22 -26.08 1.67
CA GLU A 275 5.50 -26.27 3.11
C GLU A 275 4.63 -25.35 3.99
N ASP A 276 4.45 -24.09 3.57
CA ASP A 276 3.57 -23.15 4.25
C ASP A 276 2.12 -23.62 4.21
N ALA A 277 1.65 -24.07 3.04
CA ALA A 277 0.30 -24.59 2.86
C ALA A 277 0.05 -25.86 3.69
N GLN A 278 1.02 -26.76 3.80
CA GLN A 278 0.93 -27.93 4.67
C GLN A 278 0.82 -27.55 6.15
N ARG A 279 1.55 -26.53 6.59
CA ARG A 279 1.51 -26.06 7.98
C ARG A 279 0.19 -25.38 8.32
N VAL A 280 -0.34 -24.53 7.43
CA VAL A 280 -1.59 -23.79 7.66
C VAL A 280 -2.82 -24.66 7.43
N PHE A 281 -2.91 -25.34 6.28
CA PHE A 281 -4.13 -26.06 5.87
C PHE A 281 -4.16 -27.52 6.35
N ARG A 282 -3.04 -28.03 6.89
CA ARG A 282 -2.92 -29.38 7.46
C ARG A 282 -3.42 -30.44 6.47
N GLU A 283 -4.38 -31.26 6.88
CA GLU A 283 -4.94 -32.35 6.06
C GLU A 283 -5.65 -31.84 4.79
N LYS A 284 -6.09 -30.58 4.75
CA LYS A 284 -6.73 -29.95 3.58
C LYS A 284 -5.71 -29.38 2.58
N ALA A 285 -4.42 -29.36 2.90
CA ALA A 285 -3.40 -28.79 2.01
C ALA A 285 -3.41 -29.37 0.57
N PRO A 286 -3.55 -30.70 0.35
CA PRO A 286 -3.54 -31.29 -0.99
C PRO A 286 -4.55 -30.67 -1.96
N ASP A 287 -5.69 -30.17 -1.45
CA ASP A 287 -6.73 -29.55 -2.28
C ASP A 287 -6.31 -28.20 -2.87
N PHE A 288 -5.31 -27.56 -2.27
CA PHE A 288 -4.86 -26.20 -2.54
C PHE A 288 -3.46 -26.13 -3.17
N LEU A 289 -2.61 -27.14 -2.99
CA LEU A 289 -1.25 -27.18 -3.56
C LEU A 289 -1.18 -26.82 -5.06
N PRO A 290 -2.10 -27.30 -5.94
CA PRO A 290 -2.06 -26.95 -7.36
C PRO A 290 -2.33 -25.47 -7.66
N LEU A 291 -2.88 -24.70 -6.70
CA LEU A 291 -3.27 -23.31 -6.87
C LEU A 291 -2.16 -22.33 -6.49
N LEU A 292 -1.17 -22.75 -5.70
CA LEU A 292 -0.13 -21.88 -5.15
C LEU A 292 0.78 -21.26 -6.22
N ASN A 293 0.99 -21.97 -7.33
CA ASN A 293 1.84 -21.49 -8.43
C ASN A 293 1.19 -20.41 -9.29
N LYS A 294 -0.08 -20.07 -9.06
CA LYS A 294 -0.79 -19.04 -9.83
C LYS A 294 -0.39 -17.62 -9.44
N GLY A 295 0.16 -17.43 -8.23
CA GLY A 295 0.53 -16.13 -7.70
C GLY A 295 0.32 -16.04 -6.18
N PRO A 296 0.46 -14.84 -5.60
CA PRO A 296 0.23 -14.61 -4.18
C PRO A 296 -1.18 -15.02 -3.73
N VAL A 297 -1.28 -15.55 -2.52
CA VAL A 297 -2.56 -15.76 -1.84
C VAL A 297 -2.97 -14.50 -1.10
N ILE A 298 -4.28 -14.30 -0.93
CA ILE A 298 -4.84 -13.25 -0.08
C ILE A 298 -5.45 -13.91 1.15
N ALA A 299 -4.95 -13.56 2.32
CA ALA A 299 -5.52 -13.97 3.60
C ALA A 299 -6.37 -12.88 4.22
N LEU A 300 -7.48 -13.29 4.84
CA LEU A 300 -8.38 -12.45 5.62
C LEU A 300 -8.55 -13.08 7.00
N GLU A 301 -8.35 -12.31 8.07
CA GLU A 301 -8.68 -12.71 9.43
C GLU A 301 -9.95 -11.99 9.86
N PHE A 302 -11.01 -12.75 10.15
CA PHE A 302 -12.23 -12.23 10.75
C PHE A 302 -12.30 -12.53 12.25
N ASN A 303 -13.03 -11.72 13.01
CA ASN A 303 -13.27 -11.90 14.44
C ASN A 303 -14.74 -11.62 14.81
N GLY A 304 -15.26 -12.38 15.77
CA GLY A 304 -16.62 -12.28 16.27
C GLY A 304 -17.20 -13.66 16.62
N ASP A 305 -18.17 -13.69 17.52
CA ASP A 305 -18.80 -14.95 17.93
C ASP A 305 -19.56 -15.57 16.75
N GLY A 306 -19.24 -16.82 16.41
CA GLY A 306 -19.76 -17.52 15.23
C GLY A 306 -19.10 -17.12 13.91
N ALA A 307 -17.95 -16.43 13.93
CA ALA A 307 -17.24 -16.01 12.72
C ALA A 307 -16.88 -17.18 11.80
N VAL A 308 -16.50 -18.34 12.35
CA VAL A 308 -16.13 -19.50 11.53
C VAL A 308 -17.34 -20.04 10.78
N GLU A 309 -18.43 -20.33 11.48
CA GLU A 309 -19.67 -20.85 10.90
C GLU A 309 -20.28 -19.83 9.91
N GLY A 310 -20.35 -18.56 10.31
CA GLY A 310 -20.84 -17.48 9.45
C GLY A 310 -20.05 -17.34 8.16
N CYS A 311 -18.72 -17.45 8.24
CA CYS A 311 -17.85 -17.39 7.06
C CYS A 311 -18.05 -18.60 6.14
N GLN A 312 -18.11 -19.82 6.70
CA GLN A 312 -18.35 -21.04 5.92
C GLN A 312 -19.69 -20.98 5.17
N LEU A 313 -20.76 -20.50 5.82
CA LEU A 313 -22.07 -20.33 5.18
C LEU A 313 -22.00 -19.36 3.99
N ILE A 314 -21.38 -18.19 4.18
CA ILE A 314 -21.21 -17.21 3.10
C ILE A 314 -20.38 -17.79 1.95
N VAL A 315 -19.28 -18.49 2.27
CA VAL A 315 -18.40 -19.09 1.25
C VAL A 315 -19.14 -20.15 0.43
N ASN A 316 -19.91 -21.01 1.08
CA ASN A 316 -20.70 -22.05 0.42
C ASN A 316 -21.84 -21.49 -0.45
N GLU A 317 -22.50 -20.42 -0.01
CA GLU A 317 -23.62 -19.81 -0.71
C GLU A 317 -23.16 -18.98 -1.92
N ILE A 318 -22.16 -18.12 -1.73
CA ILE A 318 -21.80 -17.08 -2.71
C ILE A 318 -20.67 -17.53 -3.63
N PHE A 319 -19.70 -18.29 -3.10
CA PHE A 319 -18.46 -18.62 -3.79
C PHE A 319 -18.41 -20.09 -4.22
N ASN A 320 -19.57 -20.72 -4.39
CA ASN A 320 -19.68 -22.10 -4.86
C ASN A 320 -18.88 -22.29 -6.16
N GLY A 321 -17.99 -23.29 -6.19
CA GLY A 321 -17.09 -23.58 -7.29
C GLY A 321 -15.75 -22.83 -7.26
N THR A 322 -15.58 -21.85 -6.35
CA THR A 322 -14.27 -21.20 -6.11
C THR A 322 -13.58 -21.85 -4.91
N LYS A 323 -12.40 -22.43 -5.12
CA LYS A 323 -11.61 -23.02 -4.03
C LYS A 323 -11.01 -21.92 -3.15
N MET A 324 -11.36 -21.95 -1.87
CA MET A 324 -10.86 -21.06 -0.82
C MET A 324 -10.65 -21.91 0.43
N PHE A 325 -9.61 -21.61 1.22
CA PHE A 325 -9.50 -22.18 2.56
C PHE A 325 -10.34 -21.32 3.52
N VAL A 326 -11.07 -21.97 4.41
CA VAL A 326 -11.74 -21.36 5.56
C VAL A 326 -11.41 -22.22 6.76
N SER A 327 -11.09 -21.61 7.91
CA SER A 327 -10.90 -22.34 9.16
C SER A 327 -12.06 -23.30 9.43
N GLU A 328 -11.73 -24.47 9.99
CA GLU A 328 -12.69 -25.56 10.16
C GLU A 328 -13.59 -25.36 11.39
N SER A 329 -13.00 -24.90 12.49
CA SER A 329 -13.70 -24.69 13.74
C SER A 329 -13.08 -23.54 14.55
N LYS A 330 -13.82 -23.02 15.53
CA LYS A 330 -13.33 -22.00 16.47
C LYS A 330 -12.03 -22.43 17.16
N GLU A 331 -11.92 -23.70 17.54
CA GLU A 331 -10.79 -24.24 18.30
C GLU A 331 -9.49 -24.31 17.48
N THR A 332 -9.61 -24.44 16.15
CA THR A 332 -8.48 -24.59 15.24
C THR A 332 -8.06 -23.28 14.58
N ALA A 333 -9.00 -22.34 14.45
CA ALA A 333 -8.82 -21.11 13.69
C ALA A 333 -7.70 -20.20 14.20
N SER A 334 -7.52 -20.08 15.52
CA SER A 334 -6.39 -19.31 16.08
C SER A 334 -5.04 -19.89 15.65
N GLY A 335 -4.91 -21.22 15.68
CA GLY A 335 -3.70 -21.91 15.20
C GLY A 335 -3.48 -21.75 13.69
N ASP A 336 -4.55 -21.64 12.89
CA ASP A 336 -4.45 -21.37 11.45
C ASP A 336 -3.92 -19.95 11.21
N VAL A 337 -4.49 -18.96 11.91
CA VAL A 337 -4.09 -17.55 11.89
C VAL A 337 -2.62 -17.40 12.29
N ASP A 338 -2.23 -17.98 13.43
CA ASP A 338 -0.86 -17.92 13.92
C ASP A 338 0.11 -18.58 12.94
N SER A 339 -0.25 -19.76 12.43
CA SER A 339 0.58 -20.46 11.43
C SER A 339 0.77 -19.62 10.17
N PHE A 340 -0.29 -18.95 9.71
CA PHE A 340 -0.25 -18.12 8.52
C PHE A 340 0.68 -16.91 8.72
N TYR A 341 0.45 -16.09 9.74
CA TYR A 341 1.26 -14.89 9.96
C TYR A 341 2.71 -15.22 10.31
N ASN A 342 2.97 -16.35 10.97
CA ASN A 342 4.34 -16.81 11.25
C ASN A 342 5.20 -16.99 9.98
N PHE A 343 4.69 -17.51 8.85
CA PHE A 343 5.54 -17.52 7.63
C PHE A 343 5.48 -16.19 6.90
N ALA A 344 4.31 -15.56 6.85
CA ALA A 344 4.13 -14.33 6.08
C ALA A 344 5.07 -13.22 6.58
N ASP A 345 5.28 -13.14 7.89
CA ASP A 345 6.17 -12.15 8.50
C ASP A 345 7.65 -12.53 8.32
N ILE A 346 8.02 -13.82 8.30
CA ILE A 346 9.38 -14.26 7.98
C ILE A 346 9.74 -13.90 6.52
N GLN A 347 8.80 -14.06 5.59
CA GLN A 347 9.04 -13.82 4.18
C GLN A 347 9.11 -12.33 3.81
N ILE A 348 8.48 -11.46 4.61
CA ILE A 348 8.47 -10.00 4.42
C ILE A 348 9.55 -9.30 5.26
N GLY A 349 10.02 -9.95 6.33
CA GLY A 349 11.15 -9.47 7.14
C GLY A 349 12.53 -9.63 6.48
N ILE A 350 12.60 -10.30 5.33
CA ILE A 350 13.76 -10.38 4.42
C ILE A 350 13.54 -9.38 3.29
#